data_AF-A0A1L7WHC1-F1
#
_entry.id   AF-A0A1L7WHC1-F1
#
_cell.length_a   1.000
_cell.length_b   1.000
_cell.length_c   1.000
_cell.angle_alpha   90.00
_cell.angle_beta   90.00
_cell.angle_gamma   90.00
#
_symmetry.space_group_name_H-M   'P 1'
#
loop_
_entity.id
_entity.type
_entity.pdbx_description
1 polymer ?
#
loop_
_entity_poly.entity_id
_entity_poly.type
_entity_poly.pdbx_seq_one_letter_code
_entity_poly.pdbx_strand_id
1 'polypeptide(L)'
;MALIRLLQRKPDGEIVFREPTNGDVPAYAILSHTWGKEEVSFQDAEAGIGKGKARWEKIQFCAKQAAADGLQYFWVDTCCIDKRNAVELGAAINSMFRWYQNAARCYVYLSDVSKPDTGADDQRVWEEAFRKSRWFTRGWTLQELIAPRLVDFFSLEGERLESKLSLESEIYEITGIANKALRGDALSNFSIKERRSWAEHRNTTIEEDEAYCLIGIFDVSMVPNYGEKRDQAFRRLEDEIHRMYKGVDFEQFAVGLNLASFPEATQFVAREKELSKMHELLHGHSDRTCVVLYGLGGIGKTQLAIEYIRRHKEKYTAIFWLNANDRDSLKLSFRDVAQQVLKYHPSTRLLAGGDLDDLDQVVYAVKAWLDLQKNTRWLIIYDNYDNPKTPGNLDRSAVDVRQFLPRSDQGSIIITTRSSRVSQGRRVHVQKLLDVKEGLEILSNTSERKDIAEDPGAVELVKELDGLPLALSTASAYLEHVSITLSDYLRLYKASWLKLQTTSPQLESYEDRSLYTTWQITFDRIQQQNPASASLLKLWAYFDRQDVWFELLRHANSADDEWIRKLTKDELNFNEAVALLCSFGLADAERSLQQQFGSGGGCFSMLSGKSGLY
;
A
#
# COMPACT_ATOMS: atom_id res chain seq x y z
N MET A 1 -7.29 -12.56 18.02
CA MET A 1 -5.84 -12.56 17.80
C MET A 1 -5.18 -13.17 19.01
N ALA A 2 -4.18 -14.03 18.83
CA ALA A 2 -3.38 -14.54 19.94
C ALA A 2 -2.58 -13.37 20.57
N LEU A 3 -2.48 -13.35 21.90
CA LEU A 3 -1.60 -12.41 22.58
C LEU A 3 -0.15 -12.87 22.37
N ILE A 4 0.69 -11.97 21.87
CA ILE A 4 2.13 -12.23 21.72
C ILE A 4 2.80 -12.11 23.09
N ARG A 5 3.57 -13.09 23.53
CA ARG A 5 4.39 -12.97 24.75
C ARG A 5 5.79 -12.52 24.37
N LEU A 6 6.33 -11.48 25.02
CA LEU A 6 7.65 -10.92 24.71
C LEU A 6 8.62 -11.14 25.86
N LEU A 7 9.91 -11.19 25.55
CA LEU A 7 10.99 -11.00 26.50
C LEU A 7 11.35 -9.52 26.57
N GLN A 8 11.59 -9.03 27.78
CA GLN A 8 12.02 -7.66 28.05
C GLN A 8 13.41 -7.68 28.67
N ARG A 9 14.34 -6.92 28.09
CA ARG A 9 15.62 -6.62 28.73
C ARG A 9 15.47 -5.39 29.63
N LYS A 10 15.68 -5.56 30.93
CA LYS A 10 15.72 -4.48 31.91
C LYS A 10 17.05 -3.70 31.83
N PRO A 11 17.12 -2.47 32.38
CA PRO A 11 18.34 -1.66 32.38
C PRO A 11 19.54 -2.33 33.04
N ASP A 12 19.31 -3.19 34.05
CA ASP A 12 20.32 -3.99 34.74
C ASP A 12 20.79 -5.22 33.92
N GLY A 13 20.24 -5.41 32.73
CA GLY A 13 20.53 -6.55 31.85
C GLY A 13 19.72 -7.80 32.15
N GLU A 14 18.83 -7.78 33.15
CA GLU A 14 17.94 -8.91 33.44
C GLU A 14 16.92 -9.09 32.30
N ILE A 15 16.66 -10.36 31.93
CA ILE A 15 15.63 -10.74 30.96
C ILE A 15 14.43 -11.32 31.72
N VAL A 16 13.24 -10.76 31.48
CA VAL A 16 11.97 -11.19 32.08
C VAL A 16 10.88 -11.31 31.01
N PHE A 17 9.86 -12.13 31.27
CA PHE A 17 8.67 -12.15 30.42
C PHE A 17 7.81 -10.91 30.65
N ARG A 18 7.21 -10.42 29.56
CA ARG A 18 6.14 -9.43 29.60
C ARG A 18 4.97 -9.92 28.75
N GLU A 19 3.81 -10.00 29.37
CA GLU A 19 2.54 -10.14 28.65
C GLU A 19 2.04 -8.74 28.26
N PRO A 20 1.72 -8.48 26.99
CA PRO A 20 1.21 -7.18 26.57
C PRO A 20 -0.21 -6.99 27.13
N THR A 21 -0.38 -5.89 27.87
CA THR A 21 -1.67 -5.44 28.39
C THR A 21 -2.39 -4.59 27.35
N ASN A 22 -3.69 -4.86 27.11
CA ASN A 22 -4.63 -3.98 26.39
C ASN A 22 -4.34 -3.68 24.90
N GLY A 23 -3.76 -4.63 24.16
CA GLY A 23 -3.77 -4.60 22.69
C GLY A 23 -2.72 -3.72 22.01
N ASP A 24 -1.91 -2.98 22.77
CA ASP A 24 -0.75 -2.25 22.24
C ASP A 24 0.52 -3.10 22.39
N VAL A 25 1.11 -3.49 21.25
CA VAL A 25 2.33 -4.31 21.20
C VAL A 25 3.52 -3.37 21.00
N PRO A 26 4.44 -3.26 21.98
CA PRO A 26 5.58 -2.35 21.85
C PRO A 26 6.51 -2.81 20.72
N ALA A 27 7.30 -1.91 20.12
CA ALA A 27 8.31 -2.29 19.14
C ALA A 27 9.25 -3.38 19.70
N TYR A 28 9.44 -4.45 18.91
CA TYR A 28 10.20 -5.62 19.33
C TYR A 28 11.06 -6.18 18.20
N ALA A 29 12.14 -6.85 18.58
CA ALA A 29 12.94 -7.67 17.67
C ALA A 29 12.49 -9.13 17.69
N ILE A 30 12.86 -9.89 16.67
CA ILE A 30 12.72 -11.35 16.64
C ILE A 30 14.10 -11.99 16.48
N LEU A 31 14.33 -13.08 17.19
CA LEU A 31 15.40 -14.00 16.91
C LEU A 31 14.91 -15.07 15.93
N SER A 32 15.59 -15.18 14.79
CA SER A 32 15.47 -16.29 13.87
C SER A 32 16.71 -17.16 13.98
N HIS A 33 16.54 -18.44 14.31
CA HIS A 33 17.66 -19.35 14.49
C HIS A 33 17.25 -20.79 14.18
N THR A 34 18.25 -21.63 13.94
CA THR A 34 18.04 -23.07 13.82
C THR A 34 18.24 -23.74 15.19
N TRP A 35 17.29 -24.58 15.58
CA TRP A 35 17.35 -25.26 16.87
C TRP A 35 18.58 -26.19 16.95
N GLY A 36 19.27 -26.14 18.08
CA GLY A 36 20.40 -26.99 18.43
C GLY A 36 20.01 -28.14 19.37
N LYS A 37 21.00 -28.79 19.97
CA LYS A 37 20.79 -29.86 20.97
C LYS A 37 20.22 -29.34 22.29
N GLU A 38 20.40 -28.06 22.57
CA GLU A 38 20.01 -27.44 23.82
C GLU A 38 19.39 -26.06 23.56
N GLU A 39 18.07 -25.94 23.69
CA GLU A 39 17.30 -24.69 23.54
C GLU A 39 16.53 -24.42 24.84
N VAL A 40 16.29 -23.15 25.16
CA VAL A 40 15.48 -22.76 26.33
C VAL A 40 14.00 -22.90 25.96
N SER A 41 13.27 -23.76 26.67
CA SER A 41 11.81 -23.86 26.55
C SER A 41 11.09 -22.76 27.33
N PHE A 42 9.79 -22.59 27.11
CA PHE A 42 8.95 -21.69 27.93
C PHE A 42 9.07 -22.03 29.42
N GLN A 43 9.01 -23.32 29.77
CA GLN A 43 9.10 -23.77 31.17
C GLN A 43 10.48 -23.49 31.78
N ASP A 44 11.56 -23.62 30.99
CA ASP A 44 12.92 -23.30 31.47
C ASP A 44 13.06 -21.80 31.75
N ALA A 45 12.52 -20.97 30.87
CA ALA A 45 12.55 -19.52 31.02
C ALA A 45 11.69 -19.04 32.21
N GLU A 46 10.50 -19.62 32.41
CA GLU A 46 9.60 -19.29 33.51
C GLU A 46 10.19 -19.69 34.87
N ALA A 47 10.80 -20.88 34.95
CA ALA A 47 11.46 -21.36 36.16
C ALA A 47 12.83 -20.70 36.42
N GLY A 48 13.31 -19.83 35.53
CA GLY A 48 14.64 -19.22 35.60
C GLY A 48 15.79 -20.24 35.49
N ILE A 49 15.51 -21.43 34.94
CA ILE A 49 16.46 -22.53 34.84
C ILE A 49 17.50 -22.21 33.75
N GLY A 50 18.77 -22.32 34.11
CA GLY A 50 19.88 -22.22 33.17
C GLY A 50 20.33 -20.79 32.83
N LYS A 51 19.87 -19.75 33.55
CA LYS A 51 20.45 -18.39 33.46
C LYS A 51 21.99 -18.50 33.59
N GLY A 52 22.72 -18.13 32.52
CA GLY A 52 24.19 -18.19 32.47
C GLY A 52 24.81 -19.49 31.94
N LYS A 53 24.04 -20.42 31.38
CA LYS A 53 24.55 -21.63 30.69
C LYS A 53 24.55 -21.44 29.16
N ALA A 54 25.27 -22.29 28.43
CA ALA A 54 25.38 -22.30 26.96
C ALA A 54 24.01 -22.24 26.24
N ARG A 55 22.96 -22.82 26.83
CA ARG A 55 21.56 -22.73 26.36
C ARG A 55 21.03 -21.32 26.10
N TRP A 56 21.53 -20.34 26.84
CA TRP A 56 21.03 -18.96 26.78
C TRP A 56 21.82 -18.07 25.80
N GLU A 57 22.86 -18.58 25.14
CA GLU A 57 23.73 -17.78 24.27
C GLU A 57 22.96 -17.01 23.20
N LYS A 58 22.06 -17.68 22.47
CA LYS A 58 21.24 -17.06 21.41
C LYS A 58 20.27 -16.00 21.96
N ILE A 59 19.67 -16.28 23.12
CA ILE A 59 18.76 -15.34 23.80
C ILE A 59 19.54 -14.11 24.28
N GLN A 60 20.72 -14.30 24.84
CA GLN A 60 21.60 -13.20 25.26
C GLN A 60 22.11 -12.39 24.08
N PHE A 61 22.49 -13.05 22.99
CA PHE A 61 22.83 -12.40 21.73
C PHE A 61 21.66 -11.51 21.26
N CYS A 62 20.45 -12.06 21.15
CA CYS A 62 19.28 -11.30 20.73
C CYS A 62 19.00 -10.11 21.66
N ALA A 63 19.09 -10.31 22.98
CA ALA A 63 18.87 -9.24 23.96
C ALA A 63 19.92 -8.12 23.86
N LYS A 64 21.19 -8.46 23.59
CA LYS A 64 22.27 -7.48 23.39
C LYS A 64 22.10 -6.73 22.07
N GLN A 65 21.81 -7.44 20.98
CA GLN A 65 21.63 -6.82 19.67
C GLN A 65 20.37 -5.93 19.63
N ALA A 66 19.26 -6.39 20.20
CA ALA A 66 18.06 -5.58 20.36
C ALA A 66 18.36 -4.27 21.10
N ALA A 67 19.11 -4.34 22.21
CA ALA A 67 19.50 -3.15 22.96
C ALA A 67 20.40 -2.21 22.16
N ALA A 68 21.32 -2.73 21.34
CA ALA A 68 22.16 -1.93 20.46
C ALA A 68 21.33 -1.16 19.40
N ASP A 69 20.23 -1.75 18.95
CA ASP A 69 19.28 -1.12 18.02
C ASP A 69 18.16 -0.32 18.71
N GLY A 70 18.27 -0.08 20.02
CA GLY A 70 17.30 0.72 20.79
C GLY A 70 15.99 0.00 21.12
N LEU A 71 15.93 -1.32 20.97
CA LEU A 71 14.75 -2.15 21.26
C LEU A 71 14.86 -2.78 22.65
N GLN A 72 13.82 -2.59 23.47
CA GLN A 72 13.74 -3.16 24.80
C GLN A 72 13.13 -4.59 24.81
N TYR A 73 12.30 -4.88 23.80
CA TYR A 73 11.54 -6.11 23.70
C TYR A 73 12.03 -6.97 22.55
N PHE A 74 11.98 -8.27 22.74
CA PHE A 74 12.28 -9.23 21.69
C PHE A 74 11.49 -10.53 21.88
N TRP A 75 11.40 -11.32 20.81
CA TRP A 75 10.62 -12.55 20.77
C TRP A 75 11.47 -13.70 20.23
N VAL A 76 11.29 -14.87 20.83
CA VAL A 76 11.98 -16.11 20.48
C VAL A 76 10.98 -17.26 20.56
N ASP A 77 10.78 -17.98 19.46
CA ASP A 77 9.77 -19.03 19.31
C ASP A 77 9.92 -20.19 20.32
N THR A 78 11.15 -20.49 20.75
CA THR A 78 11.45 -21.59 21.67
C THR A 78 10.93 -21.37 23.08
N CYS A 79 10.91 -20.12 23.55
CA CYS A 79 10.54 -19.80 24.93
C CYS A 79 9.38 -18.81 25.06
N CYS A 80 8.95 -18.12 24.00
CA CYS A 80 7.80 -17.21 24.07
C CYS A 80 6.46 -17.91 23.86
N ILE A 81 6.45 -19.15 23.36
CA ILE A 81 5.25 -19.96 23.15
C ILE A 81 5.26 -21.13 24.13
N ASP A 82 4.17 -21.32 24.89
CA ASP A 82 3.97 -22.58 25.61
C ASP A 82 3.53 -23.69 24.65
N LYS A 83 4.52 -24.43 24.15
CA LYS A 83 4.31 -25.57 23.23
C LYS A 83 3.57 -26.75 23.88
N ARG A 84 3.37 -26.77 25.20
CA ARG A 84 2.55 -27.79 25.89
C ARG A 84 1.06 -27.45 25.88
N ASN A 85 0.71 -26.18 25.65
CA ASN A 85 -0.66 -25.74 25.51
C ASN A 85 -1.07 -25.75 24.04
N ALA A 86 -1.81 -26.78 23.62
CA ALA A 86 -2.22 -26.94 22.22
C ALA A 86 -3.07 -25.76 21.69
N VAL A 87 -3.85 -25.10 22.56
CA VAL A 87 -4.65 -23.92 22.19
C VAL A 87 -3.74 -22.73 21.91
N GLU A 88 -2.76 -22.48 22.78
CA GLU A 88 -1.77 -21.43 22.59
C GLU A 88 -0.90 -21.69 21.35
N LEU A 89 -0.39 -22.91 21.21
CA LEU A 89 0.42 -23.33 20.07
C LEU A 89 -0.32 -23.16 18.74
N GLY A 90 -1.59 -23.60 18.68
CA GLY A 90 -2.43 -23.41 17.50
C GLY A 90 -2.67 -21.94 17.17
N ALA A 91 -2.95 -21.12 18.19
CA ALA A 91 -3.15 -19.68 18.02
C ALA A 91 -1.85 -18.97 17.59
N ALA A 92 -0.70 -19.42 18.10
CA ALA A 92 0.63 -18.91 17.74
C ALA A 92 1.00 -19.25 16.29
N ILE A 93 0.82 -20.50 15.85
CA ILE A 93 1.09 -20.92 14.47
C ILE A 93 0.29 -20.07 13.46
N ASN A 94 -0.96 -19.76 13.77
CA ASN A 94 -1.81 -18.90 12.94
C ASN A 94 -1.46 -17.40 13.02
N SER A 95 -0.61 -16.99 13.96
CA SER A 95 -0.23 -15.57 14.18
C SER A 95 1.24 -15.26 13.87
N MET A 96 2.11 -16.28 13.78
CA MET A 96 3.56 -16.13 13.64
C MET A 96 3.96 -15.25 12.45
N PHE A 97 3.37 -15.45 11.27
CA PHE A 97 3.67 -14.62 10.10
C PHE A 97 3.47 -13.13 10.38
N ARG A 98 2.34 -12.79 11.01
CA ARG A 98 2.03 -11.40 11.38
C ARG A 98 2.98 -10.89 12.47
N TRP A 99 3.38 -11.74 13.41
CA TRP A 99 4.39 -11.37 14.41
C TRP A 99 5.76 -11.10 13.76
N TYR A 100 6.15 -11.88 12.76
CA TYR A 100 7.35 -11.60 11.96
C TYR A 100 7.22 -10.30 11.17
N GLN A 101 6.06 -10.08 10.53
CA GLN A 101 5.79 -8.89 9.73
C GLN A 101 5.81 -7.59 10.55
N ASN A 102 5.30 -7.65 11.79
CA ASN A 102 5.21 -6.49 12.68
C ASN A 102 6.47 -6.24 13.52
N ALA A 103 7.47 -7.14 13.46
CA ALA A 103 8.72 -6.94 14.17
C ALA A 103 9.50 -5.76 13.57
N ALA A 104 10.12 -4.95 14.44
CA ALA A 104 10.96 -3.84 14.02
C ALA A 104 12.23 -4.34 13.32
N ARG A 105 12.79 -5.46 13.79
CA ARG A 105 13.95 -6.16 13.21
C ARG A 105 13.86 -7.67 13.42
N CYS A 106 14.40 -8.43 12.48
CA CYS A 106 14.65 -9.86 12.61
C CYS A 106 16.16 -10.12 12.57
N TYR A 107 16.69 -10.73 13.62
CA TYR A 107 18.10 -11.11 13.71
C TYR A 107 18.24 -12.60 13.39
N VAL A 108 18.89 -12.90 12.28
CA VAL A 108 19.17 -14.28 11.87
C VAL A 108 20.51 -14.70 12.43
N TYR A 109 20.50 -15.61 13.41
CA TYR A 109 21.70 -16.14 14.04
C TYR A 109 22.11 -17.47 13.37
N LEU A 110 23.22 -17.44 12.62
CA LEU A 110 23.72 -18.58 11.86
C LEU A 110 24.78 -19.35 12.64
N SER A 111 24.36 -20.40 13.35
CA SER A 111 25.25 -21.23 14.17
C SER A 111 26.30 -22.04 13.38
N ASP A 112 26.22 -22.05 12.06
CA ASP A 112 27.07 -22.81 11.13
C ASP A 112 27.87 -21.91 10.17
N VAL A 113 27.87 -20.59 10.41
CA VAL A 113 28.64 -19.61 9.64
C VAL A 113 29.54 -18.87 10.61
N SER A 114 30.86 -18.93 10.38
CA SER A 114 31.85 -18.22 11.19
C SER A 114 32.41 -17.03 10.42
N LYS A 115 32.63 -15.92 11.12
CA LYS A 115 33.35 -14.76 10.61
C LYS A 115 34.59 -14.53 11.49
N PRO A 116 35.73 -15.20 11.18
CA PRO A 116 36.92 -15.09 12.00
C PRO A 116 37.52 -13.68 11.90
N ASP A 117 37.96 -13.14 13.03
CA ASP A 117 38.64 -11.84 13.12
C ASP A 117 40.09 -12.01 12.65
N THR A 118 40.30 -12.01 11.33
CA THR A 118 41.63 -12.24 10.72
C THR A 118 42.43 -10.96 10.50
N GLY A 119 41.89 -9.78 10.84
CA GLY A 119 42.56 -8.48 10.61
C GLY A 119 42.85 -8.15 9.14
N ALA A 120 42.41 -9.00 8.21
CA ALA A 120 42.48 -8.79 6.78
C ALA A 120 41.12 -8.28 6.28
N ASP A 121 41.14 -7.27 5.41
CA ASP A 121 39.96 -6.67 4.75
C ASP A 121 39.41 -7.60 3.65
N ASP A 122 39.36 -8.91 3.93
CA ASP A 122 38.94 -9.93 2.98
C ASP A 122 37.41 -9.96 2.95
N GLN A 123 36.88 -9.28 1.94
CA GLN A 123 35.45 -9.11 1.71
C GLN A 123 34.80 -10.48 1.50
N ARG A 124 34.11 -10.97 2.53
CA ARG A 124 33.15 -12.10 2.52
C ARG A 124 33.73 -13.54 2.54
N VAL A 125 34.76 -13.82 3.34
CA VAL A 125 35.23 -15.20 3.63
C VAL A 125 34.10 -16.15 4.09
N TRP A 126 33.06 -15.60 4.70
CA TRP A 126 31.89 -16.33 5.19
C TRP A 126 30.86 -16.69 4.11
N GLU A 127 30.97 -16.17 2.87
CA GLU A 127 29.92 -16.30 1.85
C GLU A 127 29.62 -17.75 1.47
N GLU A 128 30.64 -18.58 1.33
CA GLU A 128 30.44 -20.00 0.98
C GLU A 128 29.69 -20.74 2.10
N ALA A 129 30.04 -20.47 3.37
CA ALA A 129 29.36 -21.05 4.52
C ALA A 129 27.92 -20.54 4.63
N PHE A 130 27.69 -19.25 4.34
CA PHE A 130 26.36 -18.66 4.30
C PHE A 130 25.46 -19.33 3.26
N ARG A 131 25.94 -19.51 2.03
CA ARG A 131 25.21 -20.20 0.95
C ARG A 131 24.83 -21.64 1.31
N LYS A 132 25.64 -22.29 2.14
CA LYS A 132 25.43 -23.67 2.61
C LYS A 132 24.73 -23.76 3.96
N SER A 133 24.37 -22.63 4.57
CA SER A 133 23.81 -22.63 5.92
C SER A 133 22.51 -23.44 5.97
N ARG A 134 22.40 -24.29 6.99
CA ARG A 134 21.21 -25.06 7.29
C ARG A 134 19.98 -24.17 7.54
N TRP A 135 20.18 -22.89 7.84
CA TRP A 135 19.07 -21.96 8.04
C TRP A 135 18.17 -21.83 6.79
N PHE A 136 18.75 -21.86 5.59
CA PHE A 136 17.98 -21.78 4.34
C PHE A 136 17.17 -23.04 4.03
N THR A 137 17.49 -24.17 4.68
CA THR A 137 16.82 -25.46 4.45
C THR A 137 15.75 -25.78 5.50
N ARG A 138 15.46 -24.88 6.44
CA ARG A 138 14.40 -25.08 7.45
C ARG A 138 13.08 -24.50 6.99
N GLY A 139 11.98 -25.22 7.26
CA GLY A 139 10.63 -24.79 6.87
C GLY A 139 10.21 -23.45 7.48
N TRP A 140 10.28 -23.33 8.81
CA TRP A 140 9.82 -22.14 9.53
C TRP A 140 10.62 -20.86 9.25
N THR A 141 11.90 -20.99 8.87
CA THR A 141 12.73 -19.82 8.54
C THR A 141 12.29 -19.12 7.24
N LEU A 142 11.41 -19.75 6.44
CA LEU A 142 10.82 -19.12 5.26
C LEU A 142 9.99 -17.89 5.65
N GLN A 143 9.14 -18.02 6.66
CA GLN A 143 8.33 -16.90 7.15
C GLN A 143 9.22 -15.83 7.79
N GLU A 144 10.28 -16.25 8.50
CA GLU A 144 11.25 -15.37 9.16
C GLU A 144 12.09 -14.54 8.17
N LEU A 145 12.28 -15.04 6.96
CA LEU A 145 12.97 -14.34 5.87
C LEU A 145 12.04 -13.34 5.15
N ILE A 146 10.83 -13.79 4.85
CA ILE A 146 9.89 -13.08 3.95
C ILE A 146 9.10 -12.02 4.70
N ALA A 147 8.55 -12.34 5.87
CA ALA A 147 7.60 -11.48 6.55
C ALA A 147 8.21 -10.19 7.11
N PRO A 148 9.38 -10.20 7.80
CA PRO A 148 9.96 -8.98 8.35
C PRO A 148 10.51 -8.06 7.24
N ARG A 149 10.31 -6.76 7.40
CA ARG A 149 10.89 -5.75 6.50
C ARG A 149 12.41 -5.69 6.61
N LEU A 150 12.94 -5.71 7.84
CA LEU A 150 14.36 -5.63 8.13
C LEU A 150 14.86 -6.96 8.70
N VAL A 151 15.81 -7.56 8.00
CA VAL A 151 16.45 -8.83 8.41
C VAL A 151 17.96 -8.63 8.31
N ASP A 152 18.67 -8.91 9.41
CA ASP A 152 20.12 -8.81 9.52
C ASP A 152 20.70 -10.19 9.88
N PHE A 153 21.73 -10.62 9.16
CA PHE A 153 22.38 -11.92 9.36
C PHE A 153 23.63 -11.78 10.24
N PHE A 154 23.80 -12.72 11.17
CA PHE A 154 24.90 -12.75 12.13
C PHE A 154 25.57 -14.12 12.15
N SER A 155 26.89 -14.12 12.35
CA SER A 155 27.70 -15.33 12.47
C SER A 155 27.51 -16.03 13.82
N LEU A 156 28.14 -17.20 13.97
CA LEU A 156 28.25 -17.94 15.22
C LEU A 156 28.90 -17.11 16.35
N GLU A 157 29.78 -16.17 16.00
CA GLU A 157 30.43 -15.28 16.97
C GLU A 157 29.55 -14.09 17.37
N GLY A 158 28.40 -13.91 16.72
CA GLY A 158 27.51 -12.76 16.91
C GLY A 158 27.92 -11.53 16.09
N GLU A 159 28.85 -11.68 15.14
CA GLU A 159 29.28 -10.61 14.27
C GLU A 159 28.33 -10.43 13.08
N ARG A 160 28.02 -9.18 12.74
CA ARG A 160 27.14 -8.88 11.61
C ARG A 160 27.81 -9.30 10.30
N LEU A 161 27.09 -10.11 9.52
CA LEU A 161 27.47 -10.49 8.16
C LEU A 161 27.02 -9.39 7.20
N GLU A 162 25.72 -9.28 6.95
CA GLU A 162 25.08 -8.31 6.06
C GLU A 162 23.56 -8.25 6.29
N SER A 163 22.86 -7.35 5.58
CA SER A 163 21.39 -7.28 5.56
C SER A 163 20.76 -8.12 4.44
N LYS A 164 19.47 -8.50 4.58
CA LYS A 164 18.69 -9.16 3.52
C LYS A 164 18.66 -8.37 2.21
N LEU A 165 18.59 -7.04 2.28
CA LEU A 165 18.57 -6.20 1.08
C LEU A 165 19.95 -6.15 0.40
N SER A 166 21.03 -6.16 1.19
CA SER A 166 22.40 -6.23 0.66
C SER A 166 22.70 -7.57 -0.04
N LEU A 167 22.05 -8.65 0.41
CA LEU A 167 22.25 -10.02 -0.08
C LEU A 167 21.09 -10.55 -0.93
N GLU A 168 20.26 -9.67 -1.50
CA GLU A 168 19.04 -10.11 -2.18
C GLU A 168 19.31 -11.07 -3.35
N SER A 169 20.41 -10.85 -4.09
CA SER A 169 20.80 -11.68 -5.23
C SER A 169 21.24 -13.07 -4.78
N GLU A 170 22.08 -13.13 -3.75
CA GLU A 170 22.57 -14.37 -3.16
C GLU A 170 21.42 -15.17 -2.53
N ILE A 171 20.49 -14.49 -1.85
CA ILE A 171 19.31 -15.13 -1.27
C ILE A 171 18.39 -15.66 -2.37
N TYR A 172 18.18 -14.91 -3.46
CA TYR A 172 17.42 -15.39 -4.62
C TYR A 172 18.06 -16.65 -5.23
N GLU A 173 19.38 -16.67 -5.41
CA GLU A 173 20.10 -17.84 -5.92
C GLU A 173 19.96 -19.07 -5.01
N ILE A 174 19.98 -18.88 -3.69
CA ILE A 174 19.85 -19.98 -2.71
C ILE A 174 18.41 -20.51 -2.64
N THR A 175 17.41 -19.62 -2.70
CA THR A 175 16.03 -19.94 -2.29
C THR A 175 14.99 -19.91 -3.40
N GLY A 176 15.29 -19.27 -4.54
CA GLY A 176 14.33 -19.00 -5.60
C GLY A 176 13.26 -17.95 -5.23
N ILE A 177 13.38 -17.28 -4.08
CA ILE A 177 12.43 -16.24 -3.65
C ILE A 177 12.72 -14.96 -4.43
N ALA A 178 11.76 -14.49 -5.22
CA ALA A 178 11.90 -13.30 -6.04
C ALA A 178 12.35 -12.07 -5.23
N ASN A 179 13.26 -11.25 -5.79
CA ASN A 179 13.76 -10.03 -5.11
C ASN A 179 12.65 -9.10 -4.66
N LYS A 180 11.55 -9.02 -5.44
CA LYS A 180 10.35 -8.25 -5.05
C LYS A 180 9.76 -8.74 -3.73
N ALA A 181 9.66 -10.06 -3.52
CA ALA A 181 9.18 -10.64 -2.26
C ALA A 181 10.16 -10.34 -1.12
N LEU A 182 11.47 -10.44 -1.36
CA LEU A 182 12.51 -10.11 -0.37
C LEU A 182 12.46 -8.63 0.08
N ARG A 183 12.09 -7.73 -0.84
CA ARG A 183 11.89 -6.29 -0.59
C ARG A 183 10.57 -5.96 0.11
N GLY A 184 9.68 -6.93 0.29
CA GLY A 184 8.42 -6.75 1.01
C GLY A 184 7.21 -6.47 0.13
N ASP A 185 7.25 -6.78 -1.17
CA ASP A 185 6.03 -6.79 -1.99
C ASP A 185 4.98 -7.72 -1.38
N ALA A 186 3.70 -7.33 -1.50
CA ALA A 186 2.60 -8.14 -1.01
C ALA A 186 2.63 -9.56 -1.61
N LEU A 187 2.46 -10.58 -0.77
CA LEU A 187 2.52 -11.99 -1.20
C LEU A 187 1.48 -12.35 -2.26
N SER A 188 0.39 -11.59 -2.34
CA SER A 188 -0.64 -11.72 -3.38
C SER A 188 -0.14 -11.40 -4.79
N ASN A 189 1.00 -10.71 -4.94
CA ASN A 189 1.61 -10.42 -6.24
C ASN A 189 2.29 -11.66 -6.85
N PHE A 190 2.45 -12.73 -6.07
CA PHE A 190 3.11 -13.96 -6.50
C PHE A 190 2.09 -15.09 -6.61
N SER A 191 2.22 -15.90 -7.67
CA SER A 191 1.28 -17.01 -7.92
C SER A 191 1.31 -18.03 -6.77
N ILE A 192 0.24 -18.82 -6.64
CA ILE A 192 0.21 -19.91 -5.65
C ILE A 192 1.37 -20.88 -5.89
N LYS A 193 1.67 -21.18 -7.16
CA LYS A 193 2.78 -22.04 -7.56
C LYS A 193 4.14 -21.47 -7.16
N GLU A 194 4.38 -20.19 -7.38
CA GLU A 194 5.63 -19.51 -7.00
C GLU A 194 5.81 -19.46 -5.49
N ARG A 195 4.76 -19.11 -4.74
CA ARG A 195 4.82 -19.14 -3.27
C ARG A 195 5.10 -20.54 -2.72
N ARG A 196 4.55 -21.56 -3.37
CA ARG A 196 4.79 -22.97 -3.04
C ARG A 196 6.24 -23.37 -3.33
N SER A 197 6.82 -22.91 -4.44
CA SER A 197 8.18 -23.29 -4.83
C SER A 197 9.25 -22.81 -3.84
N TRP A 198 9.00 -21.72 -3.10
CA TRP A 198 9.90 -21.23 -2.05
C TRP A 198 10.11 -22.20 -0.87
N ALA A 199 9.25 -23.22 -0.76
CA ALA A 199 9.30 -24.25 0.27
C ALA A 199 9.87 -25.59 -0.20
N GLU A 200 10.05 -25.80 -1.51
CA GLU A 200 10.38 -27.12 -2.09
C GLU A 200 11.70 -27.71 -1.58
N HIS A 201 12.67 -26.88 -1.19
CA HIS A 201 13.98 -27.30 -0.69
C HIS A 201 14.13 -27.17 0.82
N ARG A 202 13.01 -27.01 1.54
CA ARG A 202 12.98 -26.85 2.99
C ARG A 202 12.42 -28.09 3.68
N ASN A 203 12.95 -28.38 4.86
CA ASN A 203 12.60 -29.54 5.68
C ASN A 203 12.20 -29.10 7.09
N THR A 204 11.33 -29.89 7.72
CA THR A 204 10.90 -29.70 9.11
C THR A 204 11.22 -30.93 9.97
N THR A 205 11.21 -30.76 11.29
CA THR A 205 11.43 -31.88 12.22
C THR A 205 10.16 -32.71 12.40
N ILE A 206 9.01 -32.04 12.43
CA ILE A 206 7.69 -32.68 12.48
C ILE A 206 7.13 -32.67 11.05
N GLU A 207 6.66 -33.82 10.57
CA GLU A 207 6.27 -34.01 9.17
C GLU A 207 5.11 -33.08 8.74
N GLU A 208 4.18 -32.76 9.64
CA GLU A 208 3.07 -31.86 9.38
C GLU A 208 3.48 -30.38 9.31
N ASP A 209 4.60 -30.00 9.92
CA ASP A 209 5.09 -28.62 9.90
C ASP A 209 5.49 -28.16 8.49
N GLU A 210 5.75 -29.09 7.55
CA GLU A 210 5.97 -28.73 6.14
C GLU A 210 4.75 -28.00 5.55
N ALA A 211 3.54 -28.32 6.02
CA ALA A 211 2.34 -27.60 5.64
C ALA A 211 2.11 -26.38 6.55
N TYR A 212 2.29 -26.54 7.87
CA TYR A 212 1.98 -25.46 8.82
C TYR A 212 2.89 -24.24 8.68
N CYS A 213 4.14 -24.42 8.25
CA CYS A 213 5.04 -23.30 7.97
C CYS A 213 4.64 -22.48 6.73
N LEU A 214 3.62 -22.90 5.97
CA LEU A 214 3.13 -22.19 4.78
C LEU A 214 1.82 -21.44 5.03
N ILE A 215 1.14 -21.68 6.15
CA ILE A 215 -0.16 -21.08 6.47
C ILE A 215 -0.12 -19.55 6.33
N GLY A 216 0.92 -18.91 6.90
CA GLY A 216 1.12 -17.46 6.82
C GLY A 216 1.51 -16.95 5.44
N ILE A 217 2.25 -17.74 4.65
CA ILE A 217 2.61 -17.39 3.26
C ILE A 217 1.38 -17.36 2.36
N PHE A 218 0.39 -18.20 2.65
CA PHE A 218 -0.87 -18.27 1.91
C PHE A 218 -2.00 -17.45 2.51
N ASP A 219 -1.77 -16.79 3.65
CA ASP A 219 -2.79 -16.06 4.43
C ASP A 219 -4.05 -16.91 4.70
N VAL A 220 -3.84 -18.17 5.10
CA VAL A 220 -4.92 -19.07 5.50
C VAL A 220 -4.90 -19.28 7.00
N SER A 221 -5.95 -19.89 7.54
CA SER A 221 -5.98 -20.29 8.95
C SER A 221 -6.48 -21.72 9.09
N MET A 222 -5.72 -22.54 9.82
CA MET A 222 -6.08 -23.92 10.11
C MET A 222 -5.60 -24.33 11.51
N VAL A 223 -6.35 -25.20 12.17
CA VAL A 223 -5.96 -25.77 13.47
C VAL A 223 -4.89 -26.84 13.24
N PRO A 224 -3.67 -26.71 13.80
CA PRO A 224 -2.65 -27.74 13.70
C PRO A 224 -3.12 -29.04 14.37
N ASN A 225 -2.94 -30.16 13.69
CA ASN A 225 -3.30 -31.50 14.15
C ASN A 225 -2.10 -32.43 14.03
N TYR A 226 -1.26 -32.47 15.07
CA TYR A 226 -0.07 -33.30 15.08
C TYR A 226 -0.43 -34.79 15.21
N GLY A 227 0.12 -35.62 14.31
CA GLY A 227 -0.24 -37.03 14.16
C GLY A 227 -1.11 -37.32 12.92
N GLU A 228 -1.55 -36.30 12.18
CA GLU A 228 -2.37 -36.47 10.99
C GLU A 228 -1.60 -36.92 9.74
N LYS A 229 -0.26 -36.90 9.79
CA LYS A 229 0.66 -37.16 8.67
C LYS A 229 0.77 -36.01 7.68
N ARG A 230 1.95 -35.92 7.06
CA ARG A 230 2.30 -34.90 6.07
C ARG A 230 1.22 -34.72 4.99
N ASP A 231 0.82 -35.81 4.34
CA ASP A 231 -0.11 -35.74 3.20
C ASP A 231 -1.50 -35.24 3.60
N GLN A 232 -1.94 -35.50 4.84
CA GLN A 232 -3.21 -34.98 5.33
C GLN A 232 -3.11 -33.50 5.69
N ALA A 233 -2.02 -33.09 6.33
CA ALA A 233 -1.76 -31.68 6.64
C ALA A 233 -1.69 -30.83 5.35
N PHE A 234 -0.99 -31.32 4.32
CA PHE A 234 -0.95 -30.67 3.00
C PHE A 234 -2.30 -30.64 2.32
N ARG A 235 -3.09 -31.73 2.34
CA ARG A 235 -4.45 -31.71 1.79
C ARG A 235 -5.33 -30.66 2.46
N ARG A 236 -5.25 -30.52 3.78
CA ARG A 236 -6.00 -29.48 4.51
C ARG A 236 -5.51 -28.07 4.18
N LEU A 237 -4.19 -27.87 4.08
CA LEU A 237 -3.63 -26.61 3.64
C LEU A 237 -4.13 -26.26 2.23
N GLU A 238 -4.10 -27.22 1.32
CA GLU A 238 -4.64 -27.06 -0.02
C GLU A 238 -6.14 -26.76 0.02
N ASP A 239 -6.95 -27.49 0.77
CA ASP A 239 -8.37 -27.21 0.92
C ASP A 239 -8.62 -25.81 1.47
N GLU A 240 -7.78 -25.31 2.37
CA GLU A 240 -7.88 -23.97 2.92
C GLU A 240 -7.47 -22.88 1.92
N ILE A 241 -6.39 -23.11 1.17
CA ILE A 241 -6.01 -22.30 0.02
C ILE A 241 -7.19 -22.28 -0.96
N HIS A 242 -7.63 -23.43 -1.43
CA HIS A 242 -8.78 -23.56 -2.33
C HIS A 242 -10.06 -22.99 -1.75
N ARG A 243 -10.30 -23.01 -0.43
CA ARG A 243 -11.48 -22.44 0.23
C ARG A 243 -11.39 -20.92 0.26
N MET A 244 -10.25 -20.35 0.64
CA MET A 244 -9.99 -18.92 0.49
C MET A 244 -10.16 -18.50 -0.97
N TYR A 245 -9.81 -19.37 -1.92
CA TYR A 245 -9.87 -19.14 -3.36
C TYR A 245 -11.07 -19.83 -4.08
N LYS A 246 -12.12 -20.25 -3.36
CA LYS A 246 -13.16 -21.17 -3.87
C LYS A 246 -13.89 -20.62 -5.10
N GLY A 247 -13.99 -21.47 -6.13
CA GLY A 247 -14.80 -21.24 -7.33
C GLY A 247 -14.12 -20.47 -8.45
N VAL A 248 -12.85 -20.09 -8.27
CA VAL A 248 -12.13 -19.27 -9.24
C VAL A 248 -10.88 -19.99 -9.70
N ASP A 249 -10.86 -20.33 -10.97
CA ASP A 249 -9.63 -20.67 -11.66
C ASP A 249 -8.82 -19.36 -11.75
N PHE A 250 -7.98 -19.10 -10.75
CA PHE A 250 -7.17 -17.89 -10.66
C PHE A 250 -6.30 -17.74 -11.91
N GLU A 251 -5.81 -18.85 -12.47
CA GLU A 251 -5.03 -18.81 -13.72
C GLU A 251 -5.89 -18.39 -14.92
N GLN A 252 -7.21 -18.61 -14.90
CA GLN A 252 -8.10 -18.26 -16.01
C GLN A 252 -8.52 -16.78 -16.03
N PHE A 253 -8.63 -16.12 -14.87
CA PHE A 253 -9.18 -14.76 -14.78
C PHE A 253 -8.25 -13.75 -14.08
N ALA A 254 -7.07 -14.18 -13.60
CA ALA A 254 -6.15 -13.26 -12.95
C ALA A 254 -5.64 -12.20 -13.94
N VAL A 255 -5.87 -10.94 -13.61
CA VAL A 255 -5.29 -9.81 -14.33
C VAL A 255 -4.49 -9.02 -13.31
N GLY A 256 -3.17 -8.96 -13.49
CA GLY A 256 -2.28 -8.33 -12.54
C GLY A 256 -2.57 -6.83 -12.41
N LEU A 257 -2.88 -6.39 -11.19
CA LEU A 257 -3.02 -4.98 -10.88
C LEU A 257 -1.65 -4.34 -10.68
N ASN A 258 -1.29 -3.36 -11.49
CA ASN A 258 -0.12 -2.54 -11.23
C ASN A 258 -0.49 -1.42 -10.24
N LEU A 259 -0.27 -1.67 -8.95
CA LEU A 259 -0.52 -0.64 -7.92
C LEU A 259 0.42 0.58 -8.04
N ALA A 260 1.57 0.44 -8.71
CA ALA A 260 2.49 1.55 -8.94
C ALA A 260 1.92 2.59 -9.93
N SER A 261 0.83 2.25 -10.64
CA SER A 261 0.10 3.17 -11.50
C SER A 261 -0.84 4.12 -10.72
N PHE A 262 -0.99 3.96 -9.40
CA PHE A 262 -1.80 4.85 -8.57
C PHE A 262 -0.88 5.69 -7.67
N PRO A 263 -1.11 7.01 -7.55
CA PRO A 263 -0.36 7.86 -6.64
C PRO A 263 -0.42 7.31 -5.21
N GLU A 264 0.73 7.12 -4.60
CA GLU A 264 0.84 6.77 -3.18
C GLU A 264 0.79 8.08 -2.38
N ALA A 265 -0.27 8.26 -1.58
CA ALA A 265 -0.18 9.22 -0.49
C ALA A 265 0.99 8.79 0.40
N THR A 266 1.93 9.71 0.67
CA THR A 266 3.11 9.46 1.51
C THR A 266 2.77 8.76 2.82
N GLN A 267 1.57 9.03 3.36
CA GLN A 267 0.95 8.25 4.43
C GLN A 267 -0.57 8.43 4.40
N PHE A 268 -1.32 7.32 4.32
CA PHE A 268 -2.79 7.33 4.43
C PHE A 268 -3.17 7.42 5.92
N VAL A 269 -3.93 8.46 6.28
CA VAL A 269 -4.28 8.77 7.68
C VAL A 269 -5.77 8.51 7.94
N ALA A 270 -6.04 7.93 9.11
CA ALA A 270 -7.38 7.67 9.64
C ALA A 270 -8.25 6.78 8.72
N ARG A 271 -9.58 6.80 8.90
CA ARG A 271 -10.60 6.08 8.09
C ARG A 271 -10.75 4.57 8.31
N GLU A 272 -10.23 4.03 9.41
CA GLU A 272 -10.42 2.61 9.75
C GLU A 272 -11.90 2.20 9.84
N LYS A 273 -12.77 3.11 10.29
CA LYS A 273 -14.22 2.87 10.36
C LYS A 273 -14.82 2.68 8.97
N GLU A 274 -14.51 3.59 8.04
CA GLU A 274 -14.97 3.52 6.66
C GLU A 274 -14.39 2.31 5.94
N LEU A 275 -13.10 2.02 6.09
CA LEU A 275 -12.45 0.83 5.51
C LEU A 275 -13.07 -0.47 6.03
N SER A 276 -13.26 -0.58 7.34
CA SER A 276 -13.93 -1.74 7.95
C SER A 276 -15.36 -1.89 7.42
N LYS A 277 -16.08 -0.77 7.25
CA LYS A 277 -17.44 -0.81 6.72
C LYS A 277 -17.48 -1.21 5.24
N MET A 278 -16.56 -0.70 4.43
CA MET A 278 -16.40 -1.14 3.04
C MET A 278 -16.14 -2.63 2.98
N HIS A 279 -15.27 -3.13 3.85
CA HIS A 279 -14.93 -4.56 3.90
C HIS A 279 -16.15 -5.43 4.22
N GLU A 280 -16.90 -5.05 5.25
CA GLU A 280 -18.15 -5.75 5.63
C GLU A 280 -19.16 -5.79 4.48
N LEU A 281 -19.28 -4.71 3.69
CA LEU A 281 -20.25 -4.61 2.61
C LEU A 281 -19.81 -5.32 1.32
N LEU A 282 -18.51 -5.47 1.09
CA LEU A 282 -17.97 -6.07 -0.13
C LEU A 282 -17.63 -7.55 0.03
N HIS A 283 -17.40 -8.03 1.25
CA HIS A 283 -16.95 -9.39 1.54
C HIS A 283 -18.07 -10.28 2.10
N GLY A 284 -17.99 -11.60 1.87
CA GLY A 284 -18.87 -12.60 2.49
C GLY A 284 -20.24 -12.79 1.83
N HIS A 285 -20.45 -12.22 0.64
CA HIS A 285 -21.70 -12.34 -0.12
C HIS A 285 -21.52 -13.20 -1.37
N SER A 286 -22.55 -13.98 -1.70
CA SER A 286 -22.61 -14.77 -2.96
C SER A 286 -23.01 -13.93 -4.17
N ASP A 287 -23.64 -12.79 -3.92
CA ASP A 287 -24.22 -11.91 -4.93
C ASP A 287 -23.36 -10.65 -5.12
N ARG A 288 -23.55 -9.95 -6.25
CA ARG A 288 -22.77 -8.76 -6.59
C ARG A 288 -22.89 -7.70 -5.52
N THR A 289 -21.75 -7.28 -4.99
CA THR A 289 -21.68 -6.20 -3.99
C THR A 289 -21.36 -4.88 -4.67
N CYS A 290 -22.01 -3.80 -4.22
CA CYS A 290 -21.74 -2.45 -4.71
C CYS A 290 -21.72 -1.48 -3.53
N VAL A 291 -20.60 -0.79 -3.34
CA VAL A 291 -20.41 0.26 -2.34
C VAL A 291 -20.29 1.61 -3.04
N VAL A 292 -21.07 2.58 -2.59
CA VAL A 292 -21.03 3.97 -3.08
C VAL A 292 -20.40 4.84 -2.00
N LEU A 293 -19.14 5.24 -2.22
CA LEU A 293 -18.45 6.24 -1.42
C LEU A 293 -18.91 7.62 -1.88
N TYR A 294 -19.66 8.32 -1.04
CA TYR A 294 -20.11 9.68 -1.35
C TYR A 294 -19.68 10.67 -0.28
N GLY A 295 -19.47 11.92 -0.69
CA GLY A 295 -18.97 12.98 0.17
C GLY A 295 -18.29 14.08 -0.62
N LEU A 296 -17.78 15.09 0.08
CA LEU A 296 -17.29 16.33 -0.51
C LEU A 296 -16.11 16.15 -1.48
N GLY A 297 -15.88 17.13 -2.35
CA GLY A 297 -14.65 17.20 -3.17
C GLY A 297 -13.41 17.23 -2.27
N GLY A 298 -12.34 16.51 -2.64
CA GLY A 298 -11.10 16.48 -1.85
C GLY A 298 -11.18 15.78 -0.48
N ILE A 299 -12.29 15.14 -0.14
CA ILE A 299 -12.48 14.47 1.16
C ILE A 299 -11.70 13.14 1.30
N GLY A 300 -11.09 12.65 0.21
CA GLY A 300 -10.29 11.41 0.21
C GLY A 300 -11.00 10.15 -0.26
N LYS A 301 -12.16 10.23 -0.95
CA LYS A 301 -12.89 9.05 -1.46
C LYS A 301 -12.03 8.15 -2.36
N THR A 302 -11.32 8.75 -3.32
CA THR A 302 -10.40 8.05 -4.23
C THR A 302 -9.27 7.37 -3.47
N GLN A 303 -8.66 8.06 -2.51
CA GLN A 303 -7.60 7.50 -1.65
C GLN A 303 -8.12 6.35 -0.77
N LEU A 304 -9.34 6.47 -0.26
CA LEU A 304 -9.99 5.41 0.51
C LEU A 304 -10.24 4.14 -0.33
N ALA A 305 -10.62 4.29 -1.61
CA ALA A 305 -10.74 3.16 -2.53
C ALA A 305 -9.38 2.52 -2.84
N ILE A 306 -8.33 3.32 -3.06
CA ILE A 306 -6.96 2.82 -3.26
C ILE A 306 -6.48 2.04 -2.04
N GLU A 307 -6.68 2.57 -0.84
CA GLU A 307 -6.27 1.90 0.41
C GLU A 307 -7.04 0.58 0.62
N TYR A 308 -8.33 0.55 0.32
CA TYR A 308 -9.11 -0.69 0.35
C TYR A 308 -8.51 -1.75 -0.58
N ILE A 309 -8.15 -1.36 -1.81
CA ILE A 309 -7.51 -2.26 -2.78
C ILE A 309 -6.17 -2.74 -2.23
N ARG A 310 -5.33 -1.88 -1.66
CA ARG A 310 -4.04 -2.28 -1.09
C ARG A 310 -4.19 -3.34 -0.01
N ARG A 311 -5.21 -3.22 0.84
CA ARG A 311 -5.48 -4.15 1.96
C ARG A 311 -6.17 -5.45 1.56
N HIS A 312 -6.88 -5.47 0.43
CA HIS A 312 -7.80 -6.56 0.09
C HIS A 312 -7.67 -7.08 -1.34
N LYS A 313 -6.65 -6.67 -2.10
CA LYS A 313 -6.46 -7.08 -3.50
C LYS A 313 -6.38 -8.59 -3.69
N GLU A 314 -5.88 -9.31 -2.70
CA GLU A 314 -5.76 -10.77 -2.69
C GLU A 314 -7.11 -11.50 -2.78
N LYS A 315 -8.20 -10.80 -2.46
CA LYS A 315 -9.56 -11.35 -2.54
C LYS A 315 -10.11 -11.34 -3.97
N TYR A 316 -9.45 -10.64 -4.89
CA TYR A 316 -9.92 -10.43 -6.25
C TYR A 316 -8.97 -11.04 -7.29
N THR A 317 -9.52 -11.60 -8.38
CA THR A 317 -8.72 -12.06 -9.53
C THR A 317 -8.34 -10.93 -10.47
N ALA A 318 -9.22 -9.94 -10.61
CA ALA A 318 -8.97 -8.80 -11.47
C ALA A 318 -9.51 -7.55 -10.78
N ILE A 319 -8.76 -6.45 -10.87
CA ILE A 319 -9.15 -5.16 -10.31
C ILE A 319 -9.00 -4.14 -11.41
N PHE A 320 -10.09 -3.44 -11.73
CA PHE A 320 -10.11 -2.44 -12.80
C PHE A 320 -10.54 -1.09 -12.27
N TRP A 321 -9.82 -0.05 -12.68
CA TRP A 321 -10.11 1.33 -12.33
C TRP A 321 -10.65 2.06 -13.55
N LEU A 322 -11.85 2.64 -13.44
CA LEU A 322 -12.55 3.31 -14.52
C LEU A 322 -12.78 4.78 -14.17
N ASN A 323 -12.47 5.67 -15.11
CA ASN A 323 -12.80 7.09 -15.00
C ASN A 323 -14.27 7.31 -15.42
N ALA A 324 -15.16 7.54 -14.46
CA ALA A 324 -16.60 7.68 -14.66
C ALA A 324 -17.07 9.14 -14.74
N ASN A 325 -16.17 10.08 -15.04
CA ASN A 325 -16.44 11.52 -15.13
C ASN A 325 -17.50 11.83 -16.19
N ASP A 326 -17.32 11.27 -17.39
CA ASP A 326 -18.24 11.38 -18.52
C ASP A 326 -18.26 10.07 -19.34
N ARG A 327 -19.11 10.04 -20.37
CA ARG A 327 -19.36 8.83 -21.18
C ARG A 327 -18.13 8.40 -21.97
N ASP A 328 -17.33 9.34 -22.45
CA ASP A 328 -16.22 9.07 -23.35
C ASP A 328 -15.00 8.61 -22.55
N SER A 329 -14.68 9.27 -21.43
CA SER A 329 -13.64 8.80 -20.49
C SER A 329 -13.92 7.38 -19.99
N LEU A 330 -15.19 7.08 -19.70
CA LEU A 330 -15.59 5.76 -19.22
C LEU A 330 -15.39 4.70 -20.30
N LYS A 331 -15.81 4.98 -21.53
CA LYS A 331 -15.60 4.10 -22.69
C LYS A 331 -14.11 3.84 -22.97
N LEU A 332 -13.27 4.87 -22.87
CA LEU A 332 -11.81 4.73 -23.01
C LEU A 332 -11.23 3.84 -21.89
N SER A 333 -11.69 4.01 -20.64
CA SER A 333 -11.27 3.13 -19.55
C SER A 333 -11.65 1.66 -19.80
N PHE A 334 -12.81 1.39 -20.42
CA PHE A 334 -13.19 0.02 -20.84
C PHE A 334 -12.26 -0.55 -21.91
N ARG A 335 -11.73 0.28 -22.83
CA ARG A 335 -10.70 -0.14 -23.79
C ARG A 335 -9.41 -0.53 -23.08
N ASP A 336 -9.00 0.23 -22.07
CA ASP A 336 -7.80 -0.09 -21.29
C ASP A 336 -7.97 -1.41 -20.52
N VAL A 337 -9.17 -1.67 -19.97
CA VAL A 337 -9.52 -2.97 -19.38
C VAL A 337 -9.42 -4.09 -20.41
N ALA A 338 -9.97 -3.91 -21.61
CA ALA A 338 -9.89 -4.92 -22.66
C ALA A 338 -8.43 -5.26 -23.03
N GLN A 339 -7.58 -4.24 -23.16
CA GLN A 339 -6.14 -4.41 -23.42
C GLN A 339 -5.44 -5.16 -22.28
N GLN A 340 -5.75 -4.83 -21.02
CA GLN A 340 -5.20 -5.54 -19.85
C GLN A 340 -5.62 -7.02 -19.86
N VAL A 341 -6.89 -7.32 -20.09
CA VAL A 341 -7.38 -8.70 -20.16
C VAL A 341 -6.68 -9.47 -21.30
N LEU A 342 -6.55 -8.89 -22.49
CA LEU A 342 -5.88 -9.51 -23.64
C LEU A 342 -4.38 -9.74 -23.40
N LYS A 343 -3.71 -8.86 -22.65
CA LYS A 343 -2.31 -9.01 -22.28
C LYS A 343 -2.05 -10.23 -21.41
N TYR A 344 -2.90 -10.47 -20.42
CA TYR A 344 -2.77 -11.61 -19.50
C TYR A 344 -3.37 -12.90 -20.06
N HIS A 345 -4.43 -12.78 -20.87
CA HIS A 345 -5.18 -13.90 -21.43
C HIS A 345 -5.30 -13.79 -22.96
N PRO A 346 -4.21 -13.89 -23.73
CA PRO A 346 -4.26 -13.67 -25.19
C PRO A 346 -5.15 -14.67 -25.93
N SER A 347 -5.41 -15.85 -25.34
CA SER A 347 -6.31 -16.85 -25.91
C SER A 347 -7.79 -16.59 -25.61
N THR A 348 -8.13 -15.57 -24.82
CA THR A 348 -9.51 -15.20 -24.55
C THR A 348 -10.19 -14.70 -25.83
N ARG A 349 -11.46 -15.06 -26.03
CA ARG A 349 -12.27 -14.62 -27.18
C ARG A 349 -12.96 -13.27 -26.93
N LEU A 350 -12.39 -12.42 -26.09
CA LEU A 350 -12.99 -11.16 -25.64
C LEU A 350 -13.48 -10.31 -26.81
N LEU A 351 -12.67 -10.19 -27.86
CA LEU A 351 -12.98 -9.42 -29.07
C LEU A 351 -13.12 -10.30 -30.32
N ALA A 352 -13.78 -11.46 -30.22
CA ALA A 352 -13.91 -12.40 -31.36
C ALA A 352 -14.54 -11.74 -32.62
N GLY A 353 -13.71 -11.10 -33.44
CA GLY A 353 -14.08 -10.38 -34.67
C GLY A 353 -14.32 -8.87 -34.54
N GLY A 354 -14.00 -8.22 -33.40
CA GLY A 354 -14.21 -6.78 -33.18
C GLY A 354 -12.89 -5.99 -33.09
N ASP A 355 -12.94 -4.71 -33.48
CA ASP A 355 -11.81 -3.77 -33.37
C ASP A 355 -11.85 -3.01 -32.04
N LEU A 356 -10.68 -2.64 -31.50
CA LEU A 356 -10.54 -1.82 -30.29
C LEU A 356 -11.02 -0.37 -30.50
N ASP A 357 -11.24 0.04 -31.74
CA ASP A 357 -11.72 1.37 -32.12
C ASP A 357 -13.25 1.54 -31.95
N ASP A 358 -14.04 0.44 -31.96
CA ASP A 358 -15.46 0.50 -31.61
C ASP A 358 -15.65 0.39 -30.09
N LEU A 359 -15.62 1.55 -29.44
CA LEU A 359 -15.72 1.63 -27.98
C LEU A 359 -17.03 1.06 -27.40
N ASP A 360 -18.15 1.08 -28.15
CA ASP A 360 -19.40 0.47 -27.67
C ASP A 360 -19.32 -1.06 -27.70
N GLN A 361 -18.73 -1.62 -28.76
CA GLN A 361 -18.44 -3.06 -28.83
C GLN A 361 -17.46 -3.50 -27.75
N VAL A 362 -16.43 -2.71 -27.47
CA VAL A 362 -15.45 -2.95 -26.40
C VAL A 362 -16.13 -2.98 -25.02
N VAL A 363 -16.99 -2.00 -24.71
CA VAL A 363 -17.76 -1.99 -23.44
C VAL A 363 -18.60 -3.28 -23.33
N TYR A 364 -19.28 -3.68 -24.41
CA TYR A 364 -20.06 -4.91 -24.42
C TYR A 364 -19.20 -6.15 -24.16
N ALA A 365 -18.05 -6.27 -24.84
CA ALA A 365 -17.12 -7.39 -24.73
C ALA A 365 -16.57 -7.55 -23.30
N VAL A 366 -16.10 -6.47 -22.69
CA VAL A 366 -15.60 -6.48 -21.32
C VAL A 366 -16.68 -6.90 -20.33
N LYS A 367 -17.89 -6.36 -20.46
CA LYS A 367 -19.03 -6.77 -19.64
C LYS A 367 -19.35 -8.25 -19.81
N ALA A 368 -19.34 -8.77 -21.03
CA ALA A 368 -19.58 -10.18 -21.30
C ALA A 368 -18.51 -11.09 -20.66
N TRP A 369 -17.26 -10.64 -20.59
CA TRP A 369 -16.18 -11.36 -19.90
C TRP A 369 -16.33 -11.34 -18.38
N LEU A 370 -16.75 -10.21 -17.81
CA LEU A 370 -17.10 -10.10 -16.38
C LEU A 370 -18.32 -10.96 -16.02
N ASP A 371 -19.22 -11.19 -16.98
CA ASP A 371 -20.43 -11.99 -16.82
C ASP A 371 -20.20 -13.51 -16.96
N LEU A 372 -18.98 -13.97 -17.24
CA LEU A 372 -18.68 -15.41 -17.34
C LEU A 372 -18.94 -16.13 -16.02
N GLN A 373 -19.58 -17.31 -16.07
CA GLN A 373 -20.11 -18.05 -14.91
C GLN A 373 -19.08 -18.35 -13.78
N LYS A 374 -17.79 -18.42 -14.11
CA LYS A 374 -16.68 -18.67 -13.17
C LYS A 374 -15.92 -17.39 -12.77
N ASN A 375 -16.20 -16.26 -13.41
CA ASN A 375 -15.52 -14.99 -13.18
C ASN A 375 -16.22 -14.22 -12.04
N THR A 376 -16.09 -14.74 -10.82
CA THR A 376 -16.90 -14.30 -9.66
C THR A 376 -16.22 -13.23 -8.80
N ARG A 377 -14.91 -13.04 -8.96
CA ARG A 377 -14.04 -12.31 -8.01
C ARG A 377 -13.32 -11.11 -8.63
N TRP A 378 -13.92 -10.44 -9.59
CA TRP A 378 -13.39 -9.16 -10.05
C TRP A 378 -13.87 -8.01 -9.15
N LEU A 379 -13.09 -6.93 -9.10
CA LEU A 379 -13.45 -5.64 -8.50
C LEU A 379 -13.39 -4.55 -9.56
N ILE A 380 -14.44 -3.75 -9.69
CA ILE A 380 -14.44 -2.57 -10.57
C ILE A 380 -14.65 -1.31 -9.73
N ILE A 381 -13.79 -0.32 -9.94
CA ILE A 381 -13.89 1.00 -9.34
C ILE A 381 -14.36 1.98 -10.40
N TYR A 382 -15.54 2.58 -10.23
CA TYR A 382 -16.01 3.72 -11.01
C TYR A 382 -15.68 4.99 -10.24
N ASP A 383 -14.56 5.63 -10.57
CA ASP A 383 -14.06 6.81 -9.88
C ASP A 383 -14.57 8.11 -10.53
N ASN A 384 -14.89 9.11 -9.71
CA ASN A 384 -15.40 10.43 -10.12
C ASN A 384 -16.74 10.38 -10.88
N TYR A 385 -17.68 9.54 -10.43
CA TYR A 385 -19.04 9.52 -10.95
C TYR A 385 -19.87 10.70 -10.43
N ASP A 386 -19.45 11.93 -10.72
CA ASP A 386 -19.98 13.16 -10.13
C ASP A 386 -21.20 13.73 -10.87
N ASN A 387 -21.42 13.34 -12.14
CA ASN A 387 -22.53 13.81 -12.97
C ASN A 387 -23.52 12.69 -13.36
N PRO A 388 -24.30 12.14 -12.39
CA PRO A 388 -25.23 11.06 -12.67
C PRO A 388 -26.43 11.52 -13.51
N LYS A 389 -26.81 10.71 -14.49
CA LYS A 389 -28.05 10.92 -15.25
C LYS A 389 -29.26 10.64 -14.36
N THR A 390 -30.01 11.68 -14.04
CA THR A 390 -31.22 11.62 -13.21
C THR A 390 -32.39 12.32 -13.92
N PRO A 391 -33.65 12.01 -13.58
CA PRO A 391 -34.80 12.77 -14.07
C PRO A 391 -34.63 14.26 -13.73
N GLY A 392 -34.51 15.12 -14.74
CA GLY A 392 -34.25 16.55 -14.59
C GLY A 392 -32.79 16.98 -14.86
N ASN A 393 -31.83 16.06 -14.96
CA ASN A 393 -30.47 16.40 -15.40
C ASN A 393 -30.41 16.46 -16.94
N LEU A 394 -30.46 17.69 -17.47
CA LEU A 394 -30.41 17.98 -18.91
C LEU A 394 -28.98 17.97 -19.49
N ASP A 395 -27.96 17.82 -18.64
CA ASP A 395 -26.58 17.73 -19.10
C ASP A 395 -26.41 16.53 -20.05
N ARG A 396 -25.77 16.80 -21.19
CA ARG A 396 -25.48 15.80 -22.23
C ARG A 396 -24.29 14.93 -21.84
N SER A 397 -23.39 15.43 -21.01
CA SER A 397 -22.24 14.67 -20.47
C SER A 397 -22.64 13.73 -19.33
N ALA A 398 -23.85 13.91 -18.75
CA ALA A 398 -24.31 13.09 -17.63
C ALA A 398 -24.41 11.61 -17.98
N VAL A 399 -23.85 10.77 -17.12
CA VAL A 399 -23.69 9.34 -17.36
C VAL A 399 -24.71 8.53 -16.58
N ASP A 400 -25.35 7.57 -17.24
CA ASP A 400 -26.11 6.52 -16.57
C ASP A 400 -25.21 5.31 -16.33
N VAL A 401 -24.63 5.20 -15.14
CA VAL A 401 -23.67 4.13 -14.80
C VAL A 401 -24.28 2.73 -14.98
N ARG A 402 -25.61 2.59 -14.88
CA ARG A 402 -26.32 1.30 -15.08
C ARG A 402 -26.07 0.71 -16.47
N GLN A 403 -25.81 1.54 -17.48
CA GLN A 403 -25.49 1.08 -18.84
C GLN A 403 -24.11 0.39 -18.89
N PHE A 404 -23.23 0.69 -17.92
CA PHE A 404 -21.85 0.19 -17.86
C PHE A 404 -21.64 -0.91 -16.81
N LEU A 405 -22.61 -1.14 -15.92
CA LEU A 405 -22.55 -2.26 -14.97
C LEU A 405 -22.71 -3.62 -15.70
N PRO A 406 -21.96 -4.67 -15.32
CA PRO A 406 -22.17 -6.04 -15.81
C PRO A 406 -23.60 -6.55 -15.53
N ARG A 407 -24.04 -7.62 -16.20
CA ARG A 407 -25.37 -8.19 -15.96
C ARG A 407 -25.38 -9.25 -14.86
N SER A 408 -24.23 -9.87 -14.59
CA SER A 408 -24.11 -10.92 -13.58
C SER A 408 -24.31 -10.37 -12.18
N ASP A 409 -24.85 -11.24 -11.32
CA ASP A 409 -24.96 -11.02 -9.88
C ASP A 409 -23.68 -11.47 -9.16
N GLN A 410 -22.51 -11.32 -9.78
CA GLN A 410 -21.22 -11.66 -9.17
C GLN A 410 -20.26 -10.47 -9.21
N GLY A 411 -19.13 -10.57 -8.49
CA GLY A 411 -18.11 -9.52 -8.43
C GLY A 411 -18.41 -8.40 -7.42
N SER A 412 -17.49 -7.46 -7.33
CA SER A 412 -17.55 -6.31 -6.43
C SER A 412 -17.40 -5.00 -7.18
N ILE A 413 -18.11 -3.98 -6.71
CA ILE A 413 -18.09 -2.64 -7.30
C ILE A 413 -17.88 -1.59 -6.21
N ILE A 414 -16.97 -0.65 -6.47
CA ILE A 414 -16.85 0.60 -5.71
C ILE A 414 -17.18 1.75 -6.65
N ILE A 415 -18.01 2.69 -6.20
CA ILE A 415 -18.30 3.94 -6.91
C ILE A 415 -17.89 5.10 -6.02
N THR A 416 -17.07 6.02 -6.52
CA THR A 416 -16.78 7.29 -5.82
C THR A 416 -17.55 8.43 -6.47
N THR A 417 -18.18 9.28 -5.66
CA THR A 417 -19.00 10.40 -6.17
C THR A 417 -19.15 11.54 -5.15
N ARG A 418 -19.38 12.76 -5.62
CA ARG A 418 -19.84 13.90 -4.81
C ARG A 418 -21.35 13.86 -4.59
N SER A 419 -22.08 13.14 -5.44
CA SER A 419 -23.54 13.12 -5.42
C SER A 419 -24.09 12.11 -4.41
N SER A 420 -24.82 12.61 -3.41
CA SER A 420 -25.56 11.79 -2.44
C SER A 420 -26.77 11.05 -3.04
N ARG A 421 -27.11 11.35 -4.30
CA ARG A 421 -28.25 10.80 -5.04
C ARG A 421 -27.95 9.46 -5.72
N VAL A 422 -26.68 9.06 -5.83
CA VAL A 422 -26.28 7.78 -6.42
C VAL A 422 -26.73 6.64 -5.49
N SER A 423 -27.56 5.74 -6.01
CA SER A 423 -28.26 4.71 -5.23
C SER A 423 -28.04 3.29 -5.73
N GLN A 424 -27.10 3.09 -6.66
CA GLN A 424 -26.79 1.81 -7.30
C GLN A 424 -26.04 0.83 -6.37
N GLY A 425 -25.86 1.17 -5.09
CA GLY A 425 -25.20 0.35 -4.10
C GLY A 425 -25.41 0.84 -2.66
N ARG A 426 -24.79 0.14 -1.71
CA ARG A 426 -24.79 0.50 -0.29
C ARG A 426 -23.93 1.75 -0.09
N ARG A 427 -24.53 2.82 0.44
CA ARG A 427 -23.88 4.12 0.55
C ARG A 427 -23.06 4.24 1.83
N VAL A 428 -21.82 4.70 1.70
CA VAL A 428 -20.92 5.04 2.81
C VAL A 428 -20.59 6.53 2.68
N HIS A 429 -20.94 7.30 3.71
CA HIS A 429 -20.68 8.74 3.74
C HIS A 429 -19.26 9.00 4.25
N VAL A 430 -18.41 9.55 3.39
CA VAL A 430 -17.05 9.97 3.77
C VAL A 430 -17.11 11.39 4.30
N GLN A 431 -16.88 11.54 5.61
CA GLN A 431 -17.03 12.81 6.34
C GLN A 431 -15.69 13.54 6.50
N LYS A 432 -15.68 14.74 7.07
CA LYS A 432 -14.43 15.45 7.44
C LYS A 432 -13.72 14.72 8.58
N LEU A 433 -12.40 14.95 8.71
CA LEU A 433 -11.62 14.46 9.83
C LEU A 433 -11.94 15.32 11.06
N LEU A 434 -12.71 14.78 12.00
CA LEU A 434 -13.17 15.53 13.17
C LEU A 434 -12.11 15.58 14.28
N ASP A 435 -11.22 14.60 14.33
CA ASP A 435 -10.13 14.59 15.29
C ASP A 435 -8.98 15.45 14.77
N VAL A 436 -8.65 16.50 15.52
CA VAL A 436 -7.53 17.40 15.23
C VAL A 436 -6.22 16.63 15.10
N LYS A 437 -6.05 15.52 15.83
CA LYS A 437 -4.85 14.67 15.74
C LYS A 437 -4.67 14.07 14.34
N GLU A 438 -5.76 13.61 13.72
CA GLU A 438 -5.73 13.07 12.35
C GLU A 438 -5.33 14.16 11.34
N GLY A 439 -5.81 15.40 11.53
CA GLY A 439 -5.41 16.54 10.71
C GLY A 439 -3.95 16.96 10.91
N LEU A 440 -3.46 16.92 12.15
CA LEU A 440 -2.06 17.19 12.48
C LEU A 440 -1.12 16.14 11.89
N GLU A 441 -1.54 14.88 11.85
CA GLU A 441 -0.76 13.81 11.21
C GLU A 441 -0.60 14.08 9.71
N ILE A 442 -1.67 14.45 8.99
CA ILE A 442 -1.57 14.84 7.57
C ILE A 442 -0.61 16.03 7.39
N LEU A 443 -0.70 17.05 8.26
CA LEU A 443 0.16 18.23 8.21
C LEU A 443 1.64 17.91 8.52
N SER A 444 1.88 16.89 9.34
CA SER A 444 3.23 16.43 9.68
C SER A 444 3.87 15.62 8.55
N ASN A 445 3.08 14.84 7.82
CA ASN A 445 3.59 13.83 6.88
C ASN A 445 4.28 14.41 5.65
N THR A 446 3.92 15.62 5.21
CA THR A 446 4.53 16.24 4.01
C THR A 446 5.44 17.43 4.36
N SER A 447 5.25 18.09 5.50
CA SER A 447 6.05 19.28 5.83
C SER A 447 7.45 18.97 6.39
N GLU A 448 7.75 17.71 6.72
CA GLU A 448 8.99 17.22 7.36
C GLU A 448 9.36 17.91 8.70
N ARG A 449 8.44 18.67 9.29
CA ARG A 449 8.68 19.39 10.55
C ARG A 449 8.45 18.47 11.74
N LYS A 450 9.40 18.47 12.68
CA LYS A 450 9.27 17.77 13.96
C LYS A 450 8.33 18.55 14.90
N ASP A 451 7.70 17.83 15.82
CA ASP A 451 6.91 18.37 16.93
C ASP A 451 5.69 19.24 16.55
N ILE A 452 5.16 19.07 15.31
CA ILE A 452 3.93 19.74 14.85
C ILE A 452 2.75 19.52 15.79
N ALA A 453 2.68 18.35 16.45
CA ALA A 453 1.59 18.03 17.36
C ALA A 453 1.52 18.93 18.59
N GLU A 454 2.64 19.58 18.97
CA GLU A 454 2.74 20.48 20.13
C GLU A 454 2.70 21.96 19.72
N ASP A 455 2.74 22.28 18.42
CA ASP A 455 2.72 23.66 17.91
C ASP A 455 1.29 24.24 17.96
N PRO A 456 1.04 25.33 18.71
CA PRO A 456 -0.28 25.94 18.80
C PRO A 456 -0.81 26.48 17.45
N GLY A 457 0.09 26.94 16.58
CA GLY A 457 -0.23 27.40 15.23
C GLY A 457 -0.65 26.25 14.31
N ALA A 458 -0.06 25.06 14.46
CA ALA A 458 -0.53 23.87 13.74
C ALA A 458 -1.95 23.46 14.16
N VAL A 459 -2.20 23.40 15.48
CA VAL A 459 -3.53 23.06 16.03
C VAL A 459 -4.59 24.03 15.51
N GLU A 460 -4.30 25.33 15.51
CA GLU A 460 -5.22 26.35 15.01
C GLU A 460 -5.42 26.27 13.50
N LEU A 461 -4.34 26.02 12.74
CA LEU A 461 -4.44 25.83 11.30
C LEU A 461 -5.31 24.63 10.93
N VAL A 462 -5.17 23.49 11.60
CA VAL A 462 -6.00 22.30 11.36
C VAL A 462 -7.48 22.58 11.61
N LYS A 463 -7.80 23.35 12.66
CA LYS A 463 -9.19 23.77 12.94
C LYS A 463 -9.74 24.67 11.85
N GLU A 464 -8.95 25.63 11.37
CA GLU A 464 -9.36 26.57 10.31
C GLU A 464 -9.52 25.87 8.95
N LEU A 465 -8.75 24.81 8.70
CA LEU A 465 -8.89 23.95 7.52
C LEU A 465 -10.02 22.92 7.66
N ASP A 466 -10.71 22.88 8.81
CA ASP A 466 -11.93 22.12 9.09
C ASP A 466 -11.84 20.63 8.71
N GLY A 467 -10.69 20.03 8.95
CA GLY A 467 -10.51 18.58 8.76
C GLY A 467 -10.63 18.10 7.32
N LEU A 468 -10.49 18.98 6.33
CA LEU A 468 -10.55 18.61 4.91
C LEU A 468 -9.17 18.11 4.43
N PRO A 469 -9.02 16.81 4.08
CA PRO A 469 -7.71 16.23 3.79
C PRO A 469 -6.93 16.92 2.67
N LEU A 470 -7.60 17.31 1.58
CA LEU A 470 -6.95 17.99 0.46
C LEU A 470 -6.45 19.40 0.81
N ALA A 471 -7.16 20.13 1.66
CA ALA A 471 -6.71 21.45 2.11
C ALA A 471 -5.51 21.30 3.06
N LEU A 472 -5.56 20.34 3.97
CA LEU A 472 -4.46 19.99 4.88
C LEU A 472 -3.20 19.58 4.11
N SER A 473 -3.31 18.68 3.13
CA SER A 473 -2.15 18.23 2.34
C SER A 473 -1.57 19.36 1.49
N THR A 474 -2.41 20.24 0.93
CA THR A 474 -1.95 21.39 0.15
C THR A 474 -1.22 22.42 1.03
N ALA A 475 -1.73 22.69 2.24
CA ALA A 475 -1.03 23.53 3.21
C ALA A 475 0.29 22.90 3.64
N SER A 476 0.32 21.58 3.85
CA SER A 476 1.52 20.83 4.20
C SER A 476 2.61 20.93 3.13
N ALA A 477 2.27 20.72 1.86
CA ALA A 477 3.20 20.84 0.74
C ALA A 477 3.75 22.27 0.58
N TYR A 478 2.93 23.29 0.86
CA TYR A 478 3.43 24.67 0.92
C TYR A 478 4.47 24.86 2.01
N LEU A 479 4.21 24.34 3.22
CA LEU A 479 5.07 24.48 4.39
C LEU A 479 6.39 23.71 4.28
N GLU A 480 6.44 22.69 3.44
CA GLU A 480 7.67 21.98 3.06
C GLU A 480 8.61 22.89 2.26
N HIS A 481 8.08 23.58 1.25
CA HIS A 481 8.90 24.38 0.32
C HIS A 481 9.12 25.83 0.74
N VAL A 482 8.33 26.34 1.67
CA VAL A 482 8.40 27.74 2.11
C VAL A 482 8.79 27.80 3.58
N SER A 483 9.97 28.37 3.83
CA SER A 483 10.54 28.58 5.17
C SER A 483 9.82 29.68 5.95
N ILE A 484 8.56 29.44 6.31
CA ILE A 484 7.76 30.29 7.21
C ILE A 484 7.22 29.49 8.38
N THR A 485 6.88 30.19 9.47
CA THR A 485 6.25 29.54 10.63
C THR A 485 4.80 29.14 10.32
N LEU A 486 4.26 28.18 11.07
CA LEU A 486 2.83 27.79 10.98
C LEU A 486 1.91 28.98 11.28
N SER A 487 2.28 29.79 12.28
CA SER A 487 1.59 31.04 12.61
C SER A 487 1.60 32.06 11.47
N ASP A 488 2.71 32.19 10.74
CA ASP A 488 2.80 33.05 9.56
C ASP A 488 1.93 32.53 8.42
N TYR A 489 1.94 31.22 8.17
CA TYR A 489 1.06 30.62 7.17
C TYR A 489 -0.41 30.84 7.51
N LEU A 490 -0.80 30.63 8.77
CA LEU A 490 -2.15 30.89 9.25
C LEU A 490 -2.56 32.36 9.05
N ARG A 491 -1.65 33.30 9.30
CA ARG A 491 -1.88 34.72 9.03
C ARG A 491 -2.10 34.99 7.54
N LEU A 492 -1.28 34.41 6.67
CA LEU A 492 -1.45 34.50 5.21
C LEU A 492 -2.76 33.89 4.75
N TYR A 493 -3.16 32.77 5.34
CA TYR A 493 -4.43 32.11 5.09
C TYR A 493 -5.61 33.01 5.43
N LYS A 494 -5.64 33.59 6.63
CA LYS A 494 -6.70 34.53 7.05
C LYS A 494 -6.76 35.78 6.16
N ALA A 495 -5.61 36.30 5.72
CA ALA A 495 -5.56 37.45 4.82
C ALA A 495 -6.04 37.11 3.39
N SER A 496 -5.62 35.97 2.85
CA SER A 496 -6.05 35.47 1.53
C SER A 496 -7.56 35.23 1.51
N TRP A 497 -8.10 34.68 2.59
CA TRP A 497 -9.52 34.46 2.76
C TRP A 497 -10.33 35.77 2.67
N LEU A 498 -9.93 36.81 3.42
CA LEU A 498 -10.59 38.12 3.36
C LEU A 498 -10.59 38.71 1.94
N LYS A 499 -9.50 38.50 1.19
CA LYS A 499 -9.40 38.95 -0.20
C LYS A 499 -10.36 38.17 -1.11
N LEU A 500 -10.42 36.84 -0.99
CA LEU A 500 -11.31 36.00 -1.79
C LEU A 500 -12.80 36.33 -1.56
N GLN A 501 -13.20 36.65 -0.33
CA GLN A 501 -14.55 37.12 -0.03
C GLN A 501 -14.94 38.37 -0.83
N THR A 502 -13.99 39.28 -1.05
CA THR A 502 -14.25 40.52 -1.81
C THR A 502 -14.25 40.30 -3.31
N THR A 503 -13.42 39.40 -3.83
CA THR A 503 -13.25 39.20 -5.28
C THR A 503 -14.18 38.14 -5.87
N SER A 504 -14.62 37.18 -5.06
CA SER A 504 -15.39 36.01 -5.49
C SER A 504 -16.58 35.73 -4.55
N PRO A 505 -17.58 36.65 -4.48
CA PRO A 505 -18.65 36.58 -3.50
C PRO A 505 -19.60 35.38 -3.67
N GLN A 506 -19.54 34.66 -4.81
CA GLN A 506 -20.37 33.49 -5.09
C GLN A 506 -19.87 32.19 -4.44
N LEU A 507 -18.70 32.22 -3.77
CA LEU A 507 -18.19 31.11 -2.95
C LEU A 507 -18.98 31.04 -1.63
N GLU A 508 -20.26 30.69 -1.70
CA GLU A 508 -21.17 30.72 -0.54
C GLU A 508 -20.92 29.53 0.40
N SER A 509 -20.53 28.36 -0.11
CA SER A 509 -20.30 27.17 0.69
C SER A 509 -19.01 27.28 1.52
N TYR A 510 -19.01 26.78 2.75
CA TYR A 510 -17.82 26.80 3.61
C TYR A 510 -16.68 25.91 3.07
N GLU A 511 -17.03 24.94 2.22
CA GLU A 511 -16.15 23.91 1.66
C GLU A 511 -15.23 24.46 0.57
N ASP A 512 -15.75 25.38 -0.25
CA ASP A 512 -14.98 26.09 -1.25
C ASP A 512 -13.92 26.98 -0.56
N ARG A 513 -14.25 27.57 0.59
CA ARG A 513 -13.39 28.55 1.29
C ARG A 513 -12.01 28.00 1.61
N SER A 514 -11.93 26.85 2.29
CA SER A 514 -10.64 26.31 2.74
C SER A 514 -9.79 25.79 1.58
N LEU A 515 -10.40 25.24 0.54
CA LEU A 515 -9.69 24.80 -0.66
C LEU A 515 -9.19 25.98 -1.50
N TYR A 516 -10.06 26.92 -1.87
CA TYR A 516 -9.67 28.08 -2.69
C TYR A 516 -8.65 28.96 -1.98
N THR A 517 -8.76 29.14 -0.66
CA THR A 517 -7.80 29.97 0.10
C THR A 517 -6.40 29.33 0.10
N THR A 518 -6.33 28.04 0.39
CA THR A 518 -5.06 27.29 0.39
C THR A 518 -4.46 27.25 -1.03
N TRP A 519 -5.31 27.03 -2.04
CA TRP A 519 -4.92 27.05 -3.45
C TRP A 519 -4.38 28.42 -3.88
N GLN A 520 -5.05 29.51 -3.52
CA GLN A 520 -4.66 30.87 -3.91
C GLN A 520 -3.30 31.27 -3.34
N ILE A 521 -3.02 30.94 -2.07
CA ILE A 521 -1.72 31.21 -1.44
C ILE A 521 -0.61 30.48 -2.19
N THR A 522 -0.84 29.21 -2.52
CA THR A 522 0.10 28.38 -3.27
C THR A 522 0.28 28.91 -4.69
N PHE A 523 -0.81 29.28 -5.36
CA PHE A 523 -0.80 29.85 -6.71
C PHE A 523 0.00 31.16 -6.76
N ASP A 524 -0.25 32.08 -5.84
CA ASP A 524 0.46 33.36 -5.75
C ASP A 524 1.96 33.14 -5.54
N ARG A 525 2.34 32.13 -4.74
CA ARG A 525 3.74 31.76 -4.53
C ARG A 525 4.39 31.17 -5.78
N ILE A 526 3.69 30.26 -6.47
CA ILE A 526 4.17 29.67 -7.73
C ILE A 526 4.34 30.76 -8.78
N GLN A 527 3.39 31.68 -8.92
CA GLN A 527 3.48 32.78 -9.88
C GLN A 527 4.69 33.68 -9.61
N GLN A 528 5.04 33.92 -8.35
CA GLN A 528 6.25 34.67 -7.97
C GLN A 528 7.54 33.91 -8.29
N GLN A 529 7.55 32.58 -8.09
CA GLN A 529 8.75 31.75 -8.26
C GLN A 529 9.00 31.37 -9.72
N ASN A 530 7.96 30.98 -10.44
CA ASN A 530 7.99 30.62 -11.85
C ASN A 530 6.65 31.03 -12.52
N PRO A 531 6.63 32.19 -13.21
CA PRO A 531 5.44 32.66 -13.93
C PRO A 531 4.93 31.68 -14.99
N ALA A 532 5.84 30.89 -15.60
CA ALA A 532 5.45 29.91 -16.62
C ALA A 532 4.69 28.73 -16.00
N SER A 533 5.05 28.27 -14.79
CA SER A 533 4.28 27.27 -14.04
C SER A 533 2.86 27.77 -13.74
N ALA A 534 2.71 29.02 -13.34
CA ALA A 534 1.39 29.61 -13.07
C ALA A 534 0.54 29.77 -14.34
N SER A 535 1.14 30.22 -15.44
CA SER A 535 0.48 30.28 -16.76
C SER A 535 0.10 28.90 -17.27
N LEU A 536 0.96 27.90 -17.06
CA LEU A 536 0.71 26.52 -17.42
C LEU A 536 -0.50 25.97 -16.66
N LEU A 537 -0.59 26.21 -15.36
CA LEU A 537 -1.72 25.78 -14.53
C LEU A 537 -3.05 26.44 -14.96
N LYS A 538 -3.03 27.72 -15.32
CA LYS A 538 -4.19 28.42 -15.90
C LYS A 538 -4.58 27.85 -17.26
N LEU A 539 -3.60 27.51 -18.09
CA LEU A 539 -3.84 26.87 -19.37
C LEU A 539 -4.47 25.48 -19.16
N TRP A 540 -3.99 24.72 -18.17
CA TRP A 540 -4.51 23.40 -17.83
C TRP A 540 -5.96 23.39 -17.38
N ALA A 541 -6.48 24.51 -16.85
CA ALA A 541 -7.91 24.67 -16.54
C ALA A 541 -8.83 24.39 -17.75
N TYR A 542 -8.32 24.54 -18.96
CA TYR A 542 -9.06 24.32 -20.21
C TYR A 542 -8.93 22.89 -20.77
N PHE A 543 -8.05 22.07 -20.20
CA PHE A 543 -7.85 20.68 -20.60
C PHE A 543 -8.60 19.74 -19.66
N ASP A 544 -8.87 18.51 -20.12
CA ASP A 544 -9.24 17.46 -19.18
C ASP A 544 -8.10 17.26 -18.17
N ARG A 545 -8.44 16.78 -16.97
CA ARG A 545 -7.48 16.58 -15.87
C ARG A 545 -6.40 15.53 -16.19
N GLN A 546 -6.55 14.77 -17.27
CA GLN A 546 -5.59 13.78 -17.75
C GLN A 546 -4.81 14.32 -18.97
N ASP A 547 -3.55 13.89 -19.06
CA ASP A 547 -2.67 14.01 -20.23
C ASP A 547 -2.32 15.42 -20.74
N VAL A 548 -1.45 16.12 -20.00
CA VAL A 548 -0.66 17.23 -20.59
C VAL A 548 0.82 16.88 -20.61
N TRP A 549 1.39 16.86 -21.81
CA TRP A 549 2.78 16.49 -22.07
C TRP A 549 3.48 17.55 -22.93
N PHE A 550 4.81 17.54 -22.94
CA PHE A 550 5.64 18.54 -23.61
C PHE A 550 5.27 18.74 -25.10
N GLU A 551 5.07 17.64 -25.82
CA GLU A 551 4.82 17.64 -27.26
C GLU A 551 3.45 18.22 -27.65
N LEU A 552 2.50 18.27 -26.71
CA LEU A 552 1.21 18.93 -26.91
C LEU A 552 1.42 20.44 -27.13
N LEU A 553 2.32 21.04 -26.36
CA LEU A 553 2.56 22.49 -26.37
C LEU A 553 3.69 22.91 -27.31
N ARG A 554 4.67 22.03 -27.59
CA ARG A 554 5.88 22.39 -28.36
C ARG A 554 5.61 22.94 -29.77
N HIS A 555 4.46 22.60 -30.35
CA HIS A 555 4.07 22.99 -31.70
C HIS A 555 3.12 24.21 -31.73
N ALA A 556 2.84 24.81 -30.58
CA ALA A 556 2.06 26.03 -30.48
C ALA A 556 2.84 27.21 -31.09
N ASN A 557 2.49 27.59 -32.32
CA ASN A 557 3.24 28.57 -33.12
C ASN A 557 2.54 29.93 -33.28
N SER A 558 1.56 30.26 -32.44
CA SER A 558 0.93 31.59 -32.46
C SER A 558 1.98 32.68 -32.14
N ALA A 559 1.83 33.87 -32.74
CA ALA A 559 2.73 35.00 -32.54
C ALA A 559 2.60 35.65 -31.16
N ASP A 560 1.49 35.38 -30.45
CA ASP A 560 1.12 36.04 -29.19
C ASP A 560 1.49 35.21 -27.94
N ASP A 561 2.09 34.03 -28.10
CA ASP A 561 2.38 33.09 -27.01
C ASP A 561 3.89 32.96 -26.67
N GLU A 562 4.57 34.09 -26.44
CA GLU A 562 6.00 34.12 -26.11
C GLU A 562 6.35 33.24 -24.88
N TRP A 563 5.45 33.18 -23.90
CA TRP A 563 5.65 32.37 -22.70
C TRP A 563 5.60 30.86 -22.99
N ILE A 564 4.75 30.40 -23.93
CA ILE A 564 4.68 28.98 -24.34
C ILE A 564 5.96 28.62 -25.08
N ARG A 565 6.42 29.47 -26.02
CA ARG A 565 7.68 29.24 -26.75
C ARG A 565 8.88 29.14 -25.81
N LYS A 566 8.90 29.95 -24.74
CA LYS A 566 9.94 29.89 -23.71
C LYS A 566 9.83 28.62 -22.87
N LEU A 567 8.62 28.24 -22.46
CA LEU A 567 8.35 27.02 -21.70
C LEU A 567 8.72 25.76 -22.49
N THR A 568 8.42 25.73 -23.79
CA THR A 568 8.62 24.57 -24.66
C THR A 568 9.90 24.63 -25.48
N LYS A 569 10.84 25.51 -25.11
CA LYS A 569 12.13 25.66 -25.79
C LYS A 569 12.93 24.35 -25.79
N ASP A 570 12.85 23.63 -24.68
CA ASP A 570 13.40 22.29 -24.48
C ASP A 570 12.60 21.57 -23.38
N GLU A 571 12.74 20.25 -23.30
CA GLU A 571 12.04 19.42 -22.30
C GLU A 571 12.42 19.77 -20.87
N LEU A 572 13.63 20.28 -20.65
CA LEU A 572 14.13 20.61 -19.31
C LEU A 572 13.36 21.79 -18.70
N ASN A 573 13.14 22.86 -19.46
CA ASN A 573 12.35 24.00 -19.01
C ASN A 573 10.89 23.62 -18.70
N PHE A 574 10.29 22.76 -19.53
CA PHE A 574 8.95 22.23 -19.28
C PHE A 574 8.91 21.37 -18.02
N ASN A 575 9.85 20.44 -17.87
CA ASN A 575 9.94 19.56 -16.71
C ASN A 575 10.22 20.34 -15.43
N GLU A 576 11.04 21.40 -15.45
CA GLU A 576 11.26 22.28 -14.29
C GLU A 576 9.97 23.02 -13.90
N ALA A 577 9.22 23.53 -14.87
CA ALA A 577 7.97 24.21 -14.61
C ALA A 577 6.91 23.27 -14.01
N VAL A 578 6.82 22.04 -14.51
CA VAL A 578 5.88 21.03 -14.01
C VAL A 578 6.35 20.44 -12.67
N ALA A 579 7.65 20.21 -12.49
CA ALA A 579 8.21 19.73 -11.23
C ALA A 579 7.86 20.66 -10.06
N LEU A 580 7.84 21.98 -10.29
CA LEU A 580 7.38 22.94 -9.31
C LEU A 580 5.89 22.77 -8.96
N LEU A 581 5.03 22.50 -9.95
CA LEU A 581 3.61 22.23 -9.71
C LEU A 581 3.43 20.92 -8.92
N CYS A 582 4.21 19.89 -9.24
CA CYS A 582 4.21 18.62 -8.52
C CYS A 582 4.68 18.77 -7.07
N SER A 583 5.71 19.58 -6.83
CA SER A 583 6.27 19.78 -5.49
C SER A 583 5.26 20.44 -4.54
N PHE A 584 4.45 21.39 -5.05
CA PHE A 584 3.33 21.96 -4.30
C PHE A 584 2.06 21.09 -4.28
N GLY A 585 2.13 19.85 -4.80
CA GLY A 585 1.03 18.91 -4.85
C GLY A 585 -0.16 19.43 -5.66
N LEU A 586 0.06 20.16 -6.76
CA LEU A 586 -0.98 20.62 -7.69
C LEU A 586 -1.12 19.72 -8.93
N ALA A 587 -0.08 18.94 -9.22
CA ALA A 587 0.02 18.03 -10.34
C ALA A 587 0.69 16.71 -9.91
N ASP A 588 0.41 15.63 -10.62
CA ASP A 588 1.09 14.34 -10.48
C ASP A 588 1.84 14.00 -11.78
N ALA A 589 3.02 13.40 -11.63
CA ALA A 589 3.77 12.84 -12.76
C ALA A 589 3.34 11.40 -13.02
N GLU A 590 2.79 11.12 -14.20
CA GLU A 590 2.43 9.75 -14.59
C GLU A 590 3.68 8.98 -15.06
N ARG A 591 4.10 7.99 -14.27
CA ARG A 591 5.25 7.12 -14.60
C ARG A 591 4.92 6.03 -15.65
N SER A 592 3.66 5.83 -16.00
CA SER A 592 3.19 4.64 -16.76
C SER A 592 3.38 4.70 -18.28
N LEU A 593 3.44 5.87 -18.90
CA LEU A 593 3.48 5.97 -20.38
C LEU A 593 4.89 5.79 -20.98
N GLN A 594 5.96 5.89 -20.17
CA GLN A 594 7.34 5.71 -20.64
C GLN A 594 7.67 4.27 -21.10
N GLN A 595 6.85 3.28 -20.75
CA GLN A 595 7.05 1.88 -21.19
C GLN A 595 6.28 1.49 -22.45
N GLN A 596 5.31 2.30 -22.90
CA GLN A 596 4.49 1.98 -24.09
C GLN A 596 4.89 2.73 -25.36
N PHE A 597 5.53 3.90 -25.22
CA PHE A 597 6.06 4.65 -26.36
C PHE A 597 7.54 4.93 -26.12
N GLY A 598 8.40 4.35 -26.95
CA GLY A 598 9.84 4.60 -26.89
C GLY A 598 10.14 6.11 -26.95
N SER A 599 11.00 6.56 -26.03
CA SER A 599 11.61 7.91 -25.99
C SER A 599 10.67 9.10 -26.25
N GLY A 600 9.47 9.09 -25.68
CA GLY A 600 8.57 10.26 -25.64
C GLY A 600 8.61 10.95 -24.27
N GLY A 601 8.42 12.28 -24.24
CA GLY A 601 8.45 13.10 -23.03
C GLY A 601 7.49 12.64 -21.91
N GLY A 602 7.75 13.09 -20.67
CA GLY A 602 6.92 12.74 -19.51
C GLY A 602 5.46 13.23 -19.64
N CYS A 603 4.51 12.41 -19.16
CA CYS A 603 3.09 12.77 -19.09
C CYS A 603 2.72 13.18 -17.65
N PHE A 604 1.84 14.18 -17.51
CA PHE A 604 1.45 14.77 -16.23
C PHE A 604 -0.06 14.99 -16.15
N SER A 605 -0.63 14.90 -14.94
CA SER A 605 -2.08 15.03 -14.69
C SER A 605 -2.39 15.95 -13.49
N MET A 606 -3.60 16.52 -13.46
CA MET A 606 -4.09 17.35 -12.36
C MET A 606 -4.78 16.50 -11.28
N LEU A 607 -4.61 16.86 -10.01
CA LEU A 607 -5.30 16.17 -8.91
C LEU A 607 -6.84 16.32 -9.01
N SER A 608 -7.56 15.19 -8.92
CA SER A 608 -9.02 15.08 -9.12
C SER A 608 -9.88 15.97 -8.23
N GLY A 609 -9.37 16.37 -7.06
CA GLY A 609 -10.06 17.29 -6.15
C GLY A 609 -9.83 18.78 -6.44
N LYS A 610 -8.88 19.12 -7.32
CA LYS A 610 -8.49 20.50 -7.64
C LYS A 610 -8.95 20.97 -9.02
N SER A 611 -9.43 20.07 -9.89
CA SER A 611 -9.86 20.40 -11.26
C SER A 611 -10.93 21.50 -11.37
N GLY A 612 -11.81 21.63 -10.37
CA GLY A 612 -12.82 22.69 -10.32
C GLY A 612 -12.36 24.01 -9.69
N LEU A 613 -11.10 24.10 -9.25
CA LEU A 613 -10.53 25.31 -8.64
C LEU A 613 -9.83 26.22 -9.67
N TYR A 614 -9.56 25.71 -10.88
CA TYR A 614 -8.72 26.35 -11.89
C TYR A 614 -9.47 27.30 -12.82
#